data_AF-A0A4Q3UKA0-F1
#
_entry.id   AF-A0A4Q3UKA0-F1
#
_cell.length_a   1.000
_cell.length_b   1.000
_cell.length_c   1.000
_cell.angle_alpha   90.00
_cell.angle_beta   90.00
_cell.angle_gamma   90.00
#
_symmetry.space_group_name_H-M   'P 1'
#
loop_
_entity.id
_entity.type
_entity.pdbx_description
1 polymer ?
#
loop_
_entity_poly.entity_id
_entity_poly.type
_entity_poly.pdbx_seq_one_letter_code
_entity_poly.pdbx_strand_id
1 'polypeptide(L)'
;MFVMASEGELFERLLLGYIGAFTRDLAKFPEDKWDWTPDLAAPTARMIATHVWQWLVCDRQHLEEPDVTKHRLVPEPPTEPKAMISLIETERENWERLLSRLIPGRLDDPVRQFGDTDGNVRGFVGHMLQNTIYKCGQLSVLYFALGLDGKGPYEAPLPNAIYEEVWAVANGSGS
;
A
#
# COMPACT_ATOMS: atom_id res chain seq x y z
N MET A 1 -30.82 -3.21 0.27
CA MET A 1 -30.12 -4.46 0.70
C MET A 1 -28.64 -4.23 0.42
N PHE A 2 -27.81 -4.06 1.45
CA PHE A 2 -26.37 -3.90 1.25
C PHE A 2 -25.77 -5.29 1.07
N VAL A 3 -25.25 -5.58 -0.12
CA VAL A 3 -24.42 -6.78 -0.33
C VAL A 3 -23.11 -6.51 0.39
N MET A 4 -22.81 -7.28 1.43
CA MET A 4 -21.50 -7.20 2.08
C MET A 4 -20.45 -7.74 1.11
N ALA A 5 -19.36 -6.98 0.94
CA ALA A 5 -18.22 -7.43 0.17
C ALA A 5 -17.64 -8.72 0.80
N SER A 6 -17.27 -9.67 -0.02
CA SER A 6 -16.51 -10.85 0.37
C SER A 6 -15.12 -10.46 0.88
N GLU A 7 -14.48 -11.35 1.65
CA GLU A 7 -13.11 -11.16 2.14
C GLU A 7 -12.13 -10.84 1.00
N GLY A 8 -12.23 -11.57 -0.12
CA GLY A 8 -11.36 -11.34 -1.27
C GLY A 8 -11.56 -9.97 -1.91
N GLU A 9 -12.82 -9.53 -2.08
CA GLU A 9 -13.11 -8.17 -2.58
C GLU A 9 -12.58 -7.08 -1.65
N LEU A 10 -12.60 -7.32 -0.32
CA LEU A 10 -12.00 -6.40 0.64
C LEU A 10 -10.48 -6.36 0.50
N PHE A 11 -9.81 -7.51 0.38
CA PHE A 11 -8.36 -7.56 0.16
C PHE A 11 -7.94 -6.83 -1.11
N GLU A 12 -8.65 -7.03 -2.22
CA GLU A 12 -8.40 -6.32 -3.47
C GLU A 12 -8.53 -4.81 -3.32
N ARG A 13 -9.68 -4.36 -2.82
CA ARG A 13 -9.93 -2.91 -2.64
C ARG A 13 -8.89 -2.27 -1.73
N LEU A 14 -8.54 -2.94 -0.63
CA LEU A 14 -7.55 -2.44 0.32
C LEU A 14 -6.15 -2.42 -0.28
N LEU A 15 -5.67 -3.53 -0.84
CA LEU A 15 -4.31 -3.61 -1.39
C LEU A 15 -4.13 -2.62 -2.54
N LEU A 16 -5.02 -2.64 -3.54
CA LEU A 16 -4.94 -1.73 -4.69
C LEU A 16 -5.13 -0.27 -4.29
N GLY A 17 -5.96 -0.01 -3.28
CA GLY A 17 -6.16 1.31 -2.70
C GLY A 17 -4.89 1.84 -2.04
N TYR A 18 -4.23 1.02 -1.22
CA TYR A 18 -2.99 1.38 -0.54
C TYR A 18 -1.81 1.51 -1.51
N ILE A 19 -1.67 0.64 -2.52
CA ILE A 19 -0.64 0.82 -3.55
C ILE A 19 -0.85 2.13 -4.31
N GLY A 20 -2.10 2.43 -4.69
CA GLY A 20 -2.41 3.69 -5.38
C GLY A 20 -2.24 4.93 -4.50
N ALA A 21 -2.48 4.83 -3.19
CA ALA A 21 -2.18 5.91 -2.25
C ALA A 21 -0.67 6.12 -2.12
N PHE A 22 0.07 5.02 -1.97
CA PHE A 22 1.52 5.00 -1.86
C PHE A 22 2.19 5.68 -3.06
N THR A 23 1.81 5.33 -4.29
CA THR A 23 2.37 5.94 -5.52
C THR A 23 2.00 7.41 -5.66
N ARG A 24 0.77 7.82 -5.32
CA ARG A 24 0.37 9.23 -5.28
C ARG A 24 1.19 10.05 -4.29
N ASP A 25 1.50 9.47 -3.14
CA ASP A 25 2.33 10.14 -2.13
C ASP A 25 3.80 10.11 -2.52
N LEU A 26 4.32 9.04 -3.14
CA LEU A 26 5.67 9.08 -3.72
C LEU A 26 5.81 10.18 -4.79
N ALA A 27 4.80 10.38 -5.63
CA ALA A 27 4.82 11.37 -6.71
C ALA A 27 4.87 12.83 -6.22
N LYS A 28 4.49 13.09 -4.97
CA LYS A 28 4.57 14.41 -4.32
C LYS A 28 5.92 14.63 -3.62
N PHE A 29 6.75 13.58 -3.47
CA PHE A 29 8.02 13.66 -2.76
C PHE A 29 9.05 14.45 -3.59
N PRO A 30 9.82 15.39 -3.00
CA PRO A 30 10.82 16.14 -3.74
C PRO A 30 11.89 15.24 -4.35
N GLU A 31 12.17 15.40 -5.64
CA GLU A 31 13.14 14.56 -6.36
C GLU A 31 14.56 14.67 -5.76
N ASP A 32 14.95 15.86 -5.27
CA ASP A 32 16.25 16.10 -4.62
C ASP A 32 16.36 15.47 -3.22
N LYS A 33 15.26 14.95 -2.67
CA LYS A 33 15.19 14.28 -1.37
C LYS A 33 15.03 12.77 -1.48
N TRP A 34 15.05 12.21 -2.69
CA TRP A 34 14.78 10.78 -2.90
C TRP A 34 15.64 9.83 -2.06
N ASP A 35 16.91 10.18 -1.91
CA ASP A 35 17.91 9.46 -1.09
C ASP A 35 18.16 10.13 0.28
N TRP A 36 17.35 11.12 0.66
CA TRP A 36 17.44 11.76 1.97
C TRP A 36 16.72 10.94 3.05
N THR A 37 17.25 11.02 4.27
CA THR A 37 16.65 10.43 5.48
C THR A 37 16.90 11.34 6.69
N PRO A 38 15.98 11.44 7.66
CA PRO A 38 16.20 12.21 8.89
C PRO A 38 17.24 11.59 9.82
N ASP A 39 17.51 10.28 9.69
CA ASP A 39 18.49 9.54 10.49
C ASP A 39 19.13 8.42 9.65
N LEU A 40 20.42 8.13 9.84
CA LEU A 40 21.15 7.12 9.05
C LEU A 40 20.58 5.69 9.20
N ALA A 41 19.90 5.39 10.31
CA ALA A 41 19.23 4.11 10.52
C ALA A 41 17.81 4.08 9.90
N ALA A 42 17.24 5.24 9.57
CA ALA A 42 15.93 5.32 8.94
C ALA A 42 16.04 5.14 7.41
N PRO A 43 15.06 4.47 6.77
CA PRO A 43 15.10 4.24 5.34
C PRO A 43 14.79 5.52 4.56
N THR A 44 15.41 5.67 3.39
CA THR A 44 15.09 6.73 2.43
C THR A 44 13.80 6.40 1.67
N ALA A 45 13.21 7.40 0.99
CA ALA A 45 12.06 7.18 0.12
C ALA A 45 12.36 6.15 -0.99
N ARG A 46 13.59 6.19 -1.55
CA ARG A 46 14.08 5.19 -2.50
C ARG A 46 14.08 3.78 -1.91
N MET A 47 14.64 3.59 -0.72
CA MET A 47 14.68 2.28 -0.07
C MET A 47 13.27 1.73 0.20
N ILE A 48 12.36 2.60 0.64
CA ILE A 48 10.96 2.24 0.89
C ILE A 48 10.29 1.79 -0.42
N ALA A 49 10.38 2.58 -1.49
CA ALA A 49 9.75 2.28 -2.78
C ALA A 49 10.32 1.01 -3.43
N THR A 50 11.64 0.85 -3.42
CA THR A 50 12.31 -0.38 -3.88
C THR A 50 11.79 -1.61 -3.15
N HIS A 51 11.68 -1.54 -1.81
CA HIS A 51 11.21 -2.66 -1.01
C HIS A 51 9.75 -3.03 -1.31
N VAL A 52 8.86 -2.04 -1.47
CA VAL A 52 7.46 -2.29 -1.87
C VAL A 52 7.41 -3.01 -3.21
N TRP A 53 8.10 -2.46 -4.20
CA TRP A 53 8.10 -3.00 -5.56
C TRP A 53 8.66 -4.42 -5.63
N GLN A 54 9.81 -4.68 -5.00
CA GLN A 54 10.43 -6.00 -5.01
C GLN A 54 9.50 -7.07 -4.44
N TRP A 55 8.86 -6.80 -3.30
CA TRP A 55 7.94 -7.77 -2.70
C TRP A 55 6.63 -7.92 -3.48
N LEU A 56 6.10 -6.86 -4.10
CA LEU A 56 4.97 -6.97 -5.02
C LEU A 56 5.28 -7.96 -6.15
N VAL A 57 6.48 -7.87 -6.75
CA VAL A 57 6.90 -8.79 -7.81
C VAL A 57 7.08 -10.21 -7.26
N CYS A 58 7.82 -10.36 -6.15
CA CYS A 58 8.13 -11.67 -5.56
C CYS A 58 6.88 -12.45 -5.19
N ASP A 59 5.96 -11.86 -4.43
CA ASP A 59 4.78 -12.57 -3.93
C ASP A 59 3.78 -12.86 -5.04
N ARG A 60 3.66 -11.95 -6.02
CA ARG A 60 2.87 -12.21 -7.22
C ARG A 60 3.39 -13.43 -7.98
N GLN A 61 4.71 -13.54 -8.17
CA GLN A 61 5.29 -14.71 -8.85
C GLN A 61 4.98 -16.01 -8.12
N HIS A 62 5.02 -16.03 -6.78
CA HIS A 62 4.66 -17.23 -6.00
C HIS A 62 3.17 -17.59 -6.12
N LEU A 63 2.29 -16.59 -6.17
CA LEU A 63 0.86 -16.81 -6.38
C LEU A 63 0.53 -17.30 -7.80
N GLU A 64 1.28 -16.86 -8.81
CA GLU A 64 1.07 -17.25 -10.21
C GLU A 64 1.73 -18.57 -10.58
N GLU A 65 2.90 -18.85 -10.02
CA GLU A 65 3.70 -20.05 -10.29
C GLU A 65 4.33 -20.57 -8.99
N PRO A 66 3.81 -21.67 -8.42
CA PRO A 66 4.36 -22.25 -7.20
C PRO A 66 5.78 -22.82 -7.33
N ASP A 67 6.22 -23.16 -8.55
CA ASP A 67 7.58 -23.66 -8.80
C ASP A 67 8.58 -22.51 -8.96
N VAL A 68 9.34 -22.25 -7.89
CA VAL A 68 10.35 -21.19 -7.80
C VAL A 68 11.43 -21.30 -8.88
N THR A 69 11.69 -22.50 -9.41
CA THR A 69 12.70 -22.67 -10.48
C THR A 69 12.29 -22.02 -11.81
N LYS A 70 10.99 -21.71 -11.96
CA LYS A 70 10.45 -21.01 -13.12
C LYS A 70 10.30 -19.50 -12.90
N HIS A 71 10.63 -19.00 -11.71
CA HIS A 71 10.58 -17.58 -11.42
C HIS A 71 11.62 -16.83 -12.23
N ARG A 72 11.27 -15.62 -12.64
CA ARG A 72 12.22 -14.69 -13.21
C ARG A 72 12.86 -13.91 -12.07
N LEU A 73 14.16 -13.65 -12.22
CA LEU A 73 14.87 -12.74 -11.32
C LEU A 73 14.17 -11.38 -11.34
N VAL A 74 13.97 -10.82 -10.15
CA VAL A 74 13.52 -9.43 -10.01
C VAL A 74 14.64 -8.53 -10.53
N PRO A 75 14.37 -7.64 -11.51
CA PRO A 75 15.43 -6.79 -12.07
C PRO A 75 15.94 -5.79 -11.03
N GLU A 76 17.08 -5.16 -11.32
CA GLU A 76 17.56 -4.05 -10.50
C GLU A 76 16.56 -2.88 -10.55
N PRO A 77 16.23 -2.27 -9.40
CA PRO A 77 15.31 -1.14 -9.34
C PRO A 77 15.93 0.10 -10.00
N PRO A 78 15.13 0.91 -10.73
CA PRO A 78 15.61 2.17 -11.27
C PRO A 78 15.99 3.16 -10.17
N THR A 79 16.92 4.06 -10.48
CA THR A 79 17.34 5.16 -9.59
C THR A 79 16.32 6.28 -9.56
N GLU A 80 15.63 6.52 -10.68
CA GLU A 80 14.77 7.68 -10.87
C GLU A 80 13.40 7.50 -10.20
N PRO A 81 12.90 8.48 -9.43
CA PRO A 81 11.61 8.40 -8.76
C PRO A 81 10.44 8.07 -9.70
N LYS A 82 10.36 8.75 -10.86
CA LYS A 82 9.29 8.55 -11.84
C LYS A 82 9.28 7.14 -12.45
N ALA A 83 10.46 6.59 -12.71
CA ALA A 83 10.59 5.23 -13.22
C ALA A 83 10.16 4.20 -12.17
N MET A 84 10.56 4.41 -10.90
CA MET A 84 10.15 3.56 -9.79
C MET A 84 8.62 3.59 -9.58
N ILE A 85 8.02 4.78 -9.57
CA ILE A 85 6.56 4.93 -9.43
C ILE A 85 5.82 4.20 -10.55
N SER A 86 6.30 4.33 -11.80
CA SER A 86 5.73 3.64 -12.96
C SER A 86 5.78 2.11 -12.81
N LEU A 87 6.87 1.55 -12.27
CA LEU A 87 6.98 0.12 -11.99
C LEU A 87 6.01 -0.34 -10.91
N ILE A 88 5.79 0.45 -9.86
CA ILE A 88 4.83 0.12 -8.80
C ILE A 88 3.39 0.16 -9.33
N GLU A 89 3.03 1.15 -10.15
CA GLU A 89 1.71 1.19 -10.81
C GLU A 89 1.52 0.00 -11.76
N THR A 90 2.56 -0.37 -12.52
CA THR A 90 2.52 -1.58 -13.36
C THR A 90 2.25 -2.84 -12.51
N GLU A 91 2.90 -2.95 -11.35
CA GLU A 91 2.63 -4.05 -10.43
C GLU A 91 1.22 -3.96 -9.82
N ARG A 92 0.71 -2.77 -9.51
CA ARG A 92 -0.68 -2.59 -9.07
C ARG A 92 -1.67 -3.18 -10.07
N GLU A 93 -1.50 -2.92 -11.36
CA GLU A 93 -2.33 -3.50 -12.42
C GLU A 93 -2.15 -5.03 -12.55
N ASN A 94 -0.92 -5.53 -12.37
CA ASN A 94 -0.66 -6.97 -12.35
C ASN A 94 -1.39 -7.65 -11.19
N TRP A 95 -1.37 -7.03 -10.01
CA TRP A 95 -2.08 -7.50 -8.83
C TRP A 95 -3.60 -7.45 -9.01
N GLU A 96 -4.16 -6.39 -9.62
CA GLU A 96 -5.59 -6.32 -9.95
C GLU A 96 -6.01 -7.48 -10.87
N ARG A 97 -5.23 -7.75 -11.92
CA ARG A 97 -5.47 -8.91 -12.81
C ARG A 97 -5.31 -10.26 -12.10
N LEU A 98 -4.40 -10.37 -11.13
CA LEU A 98 -4.23 -11.59 -10.36
C LEU A 98 -5.40 -11.81 -9.40
N LEU A 99 -5.74 -10.80 -8.61
CA LEU A 99 -6.76 -10.89 -7.57
C LEU A 99 -8.15 -11.14 -8.15
N SER A 100 -8.52 -10.47 -9.25
CA SER A 100 -9.78 -10.74 -9.96
C SER A 100 -9.93 -12.21 -10.42
N ARG A 101 -8.81 -12.93 -10.62
CA ARG A 101 -8.80 -14.37 -10.94
C ARG A 101 -8.79 -15.28 -9.69
N LEU A 102 -8.16 -14.86 -8.59
CA LEU A 102 -7.99 -15.67 -7.38
C LEU A 102 -9.14 -15.55 -6.39
N ILE A 103 -9.79 -14.40 -6.31
CA ILE A 103 -10.81 -14.07 -5.31
C ILE A 103 -12.04 -14.99 -5.32
N PRO A 104 -12.47 -15.59 -6.45
CA PRO A 104 -13.51 -16.61 -6.44
C PRO A 104 -13.05 -17.92 -5.75
N GLY A 105 -12.97 -17.92 -4.42
CA GLY A 105 -12.88 -19.10 -3.56
C GLY A 105 -11.49 -19.73 -3.36
N ARG A 106 -10.41 -19.10 -3.83
CA ARG A 106 -9.05 -19.69 -3.78
C ARG A 106 -8.17 -19.15 -2.64
N LEU A 107 -8.72 -18.35 -1.73
CA LEU A 107 -7.95 -17.74 -0.64
C LEU A 107 -7.27 -18.79 0.27
N ASP A 108 -7.88 -19.97 0.41
CA ASP A 108 -7.36 -21.06 1.22
C ASP A 108 -6.40 -22.01 0.47
N ASP A 109 -6.18 -21.79 -0.83
CA ASP A 109 -5.30 -22.65 -1.63
C ASP A 109 -3.87 -22.56 -1.10
N PRO A 110 -3.18 -23.71 -0.92
CA PRO A 110 -1.81 -23.73 -0.43
C PRO A 110 -0.85 -23.13 -1.46
N VAL A 111 0.06 -22.30 -0.98
CA VAL A 111 1.13 -21.67 -1.77
C VAL A 111 2.40 -21.70 -0.95
N ARG A 112 3.54 -22.00 -1.58
CA ARG A 112 4.84 -22.04 -0.91
C ARG A 112 5.71 -20.87 -1.32
N GLN A 113 6.36 -20.24 -0.35
CA GLN A 113 7.37 -19.20 -0.62
C GLN A 113 8.77 -19.82 -0.58
N PHE A 114 9.57 -19.61 -1.63
CA PHE A 114 10.97 -20.05 -1.72
C PHE A 114 11.20 -21.53 -1.37
N GLY A 115 10.19 -22.38 -1.61
CA GLY A 115 10.24 -23.82 -1.35
C GLY A 115 10.09 -24.24 0.11
N ASP A 116 10.04 -23.31 1.07
CA ASP A 116 10.25 -23.64 2.51
C ASP A 116 9.14 -23.14 3.45
N THR A 117 8.38 -22.13 3.04
CA THR A 117 7.33 -21.55 3.90
C THR A 117 5.96 -21.99 3.42
N ASP A 118 5.30 -22.89 4.16
CA ASP A 118 3.91 -23.25 3.91
C ASP A 118 3.02 -22.04 4.23
N GLY A 119 2.36 -21.52 3.20
CA GLY A 119 1.37 -20.46 3.30
C GLY A 119 0.14 -20.79 2.46
N ASN A 120 -0.78 -19.84 2.36
CA ASN A 120 -1.91 -19.90 1.44
C ASN A 120 -2.10 -18.56 0.74
N VAL A 121 -2.93 -18.53 -0.29
CA VAL A 121 -3.21 -17.30 -1.05
C VAL A 121 -3.58 -16.14 -0.11
N ARG A 122 -4.42 -16.39 0.91
CA ARG A 122 -4.80 -15.39 1.93
C ARG A 122 -3.57 -14.80 2.62
N GLY A 123 -2.63 -15.63 3.05
CA GLY A 123 -1.41 -15.22 3.73
C GLY A 123 -0.53 -14.32 2.87
N PHE A 124 -0.35 -14.66 1.59
CA PHE A 124 0.42 -13.84 0.65
C PHE A 124 -0.25 -12.49 0.35
N VAL A 125 -1.57 -12.49 0.10
CA VAL A 125 -2.32 -11.25 -0.11
C VAL A 125 -2.30 -10.38 1.15
N GLY A 126 -2.46 -10.98 2.32
CA GLY A 126 -2.36 -10.33 3.62
C GLY A 126 -0.97 -9.76 3.90
N HIS A 127 0.08 -10.51 3.59
CA HIS A 127 1.46 -10.04 3.68
C HIS A 127 1.69 -8.81 2.82
N MET A 128 1.22 -8.82 1.57
CA MET A 128 1.38 -7.66 0.69
C MET A 128 0.58 -6.46 1.14
N LEU A 129 -0.65 -6.65 1.63
CA LEU A 129 -1.42 -5.57 2.24
C LEU A 129 -0.69 -4.96 3.45
N GLN A 130 -0.20 -5.80 4.37
CA GLN A 130 0.56 -5.36 5.53
C GLN A 130 1.84 -4.62 5.12
N ASN A 131 2.60 -5.15 4.16
CA ASN A 131 3.80 -4.52 3.64
C ASN A 131 3.48 -3.13 3.09
N THR A 132 2.48 -2.99 2.21
CA THR A 132 2.13 -1.67 1.65
C THR A 132 1.68 -0.69 2.73
N ILE A 133 0.82 -1.09 3.67
CA ILE A 133 0.38 -0.22 4.77
C ILE A 133 1.58 0.24 5.62
N TYR A 134 2.45 -0.70 6.00
CA TYR A 134 3.63 -0.41 6.79
C TYR A 134 4.55 0.59 6.08
N LYS A 135 4.76 0.42 4.76
CA LYS A 135 5.58 1.33 3.96
C LYS A 135 4.94 2.69 3.74
N CYS A 136 3.61 2.79 3.63
CA CYS A 136 2.91 4.06 3.69
C CYS A 136 3.21 4.80 5.01
N GLY A 137 3.17 4.09 6.14
CA GLY A 137 3.52 4.67 7.44
C GLY A 137 4.96 5.19 7.50
N GLN A 138 5.93 4.42 6.98
CA GLN A 138 7.33 4.89 6.88
C GLN A 138 7.44 6.14 6.00
N LEU A 139 6.73 6.17 4.87
CA LEU A 139 6.71 7.33 3.98
C LEU A 139 6.09 8.56 4.66
N SER A 140 5.00 8.40 5.41
CA SER A 140 4.38 9.50 6.17
C SER A 140 5.33 10.14 7.19
N VAL A 141 6.21 9.35 7.81
CA VAL A 141 7.24 9.90 8.72
C VAL A 141 8.26 10.76 7.97
N LEU A 142 8.66 10.36 6.75
CA LEU A 142 9.52 11.20 5.92
C LEU A 142 8.83 12.50 5.48
N TYR A 143 7.53 12.42 5.15
CA TYR A 143 6.70 13.59 4.86
C TYR A 143 6.72 14.60 6.00
N PHE A 144 6.47 14.11 7.22
CA PHE A 144 6.52 14.92 8.43
C PHE A 144 7.90 15.54 8.66
N ALA A 145 8.96 14.74 8.52
CA ALA A 145 10.33 15.21 8.73
C ALA A 145 10.77 16.28 7.70
N LEU A 146 10.19 16.26 6.49
CA LEU A 146 10.40 17.27 5.47
C LEU A 146 9.46 18.48 5.56
N GLY A 147 8.49 18.47 6.49
CA GLY A 147 7.47 19.51 6.61
C GLY A 147 6.52 19.58 5.41
N LEU A 148 6.29 18.44 4.75
CA LEU A 148 5.39 18.32 3.60
C LEU A 148 3.91 18.16 3.99
N ASP A 149 3.64 17.93 5.28
CA ASP A 149 2.32 17.70 5.87
C ASP A 149 1.59 18.99 6.29
N GLY A 150 2.27 20.15 6.26
CA GLY A 150 1.65 21.44 6.52
C GLY A 150 2.57 22.43 7.22
N LYS A 151 2.01 23.58 7.61
CA LYS A 151 2.71 24.61 8.40
C LYS A 151 2.31 24.52 9.86
N GLY A 152 2.94 23.62 10.62
CA GLY A 152 2.74 23.49 12.06
C GLY A 152 2.29 22.09 12.50
N PRO A 153 2.16 21.85 13.82
CA PRO A 153 1.68 20.57 14.33
C PRO A 153 0.28 20.26 13.79
N TYR A 154 0.02 19.00 13.48
CA TYR A 154 -1.33 18.56 13.16
C TYR A 154 -2.24 18.75 14.38
N GLU A 155 -3.19 19.67 14.28
CA GLU A 155 -4.30 19.82 15.22
C GLU A 155 -5.54 19.15 14.60
N ALA A 156 -5.91 17.96 15.11
CA ALA A 156 -7.16 17.34 14.72
C ALA A 156 -8.33 18.30 15.03
N PRO A 157 -9.17 18.68 14.06
CA PRO A 157 -10.30 19.53 14.35
C PRO A 157 -11.22 18.81 15.33
N LEU A 158 -11.51 19.44 16.47
CA LEU A 158 -12.53 18.93 17.39
C LEU A 158 -13.89 18.99 16.66
N PRO A 159 -14.59 17.87 16.48
CA PRO A 159 -15.81 17.83 15.69
C PRO A 159 -17.00 18.51 16.39
N ASN A 160 -16.82 19.00 17.62
CA ASN A 160 -17.89 19.56 18.45
C ASN A 160 -18.69 20.66 17.74
N ALA A 161 -18.04 21.57 17.02
CA ALA A 161 -18.74 22.62 16.27
C ALA A 161 -19.68 22.05 15.19
N ILE A 162 -19.25 20.99 14.49
CA ILE A 162 -20.07 20.28 13.49
C ILE A 162 -21.21 19.52 14.18
N TYR A 163 -20.93 18.88 15.32
CA TYR A 163 -21.94 18.17 16.09
C TYR A 163 -23.00 19.12 16.66
N GLU A 164 -22.62 20.31 17.10
CA GLU A 164 -23.53 21.35 17.56
C GLU A 164 -24.46 21.83 16.44
N GLU A 165 -23.92 22.06 15.23
CA GLU A 165 -24.73 22.39 14.05
C GLU A 165 -25.73 21.29 13.69
N VAL A 166 -25.27 20.03 13.61
CA VAL A 166 -26.13 18.88 13.31
C VAL A 166 -27.18 18.69 14.40
N TRP A 167 -26.81 18.87 15.67
CA TRP A 167 -27.72 18.78 16.80
C TRP A 167 -28.79 19.87 16.78
N ALA A 168 -28.43 21.11 16.46
CA ALA A 168 -29.36 22.24 16.36
C ALA A 168 -30.36 22.03 15.22
N VAL A 169 -29.92 21.51 14.07
CA VAL A 169 -30.79 21.15 12.94
C VAL A 169 -31.72 19.99 13.30
N ALA A 170 -31.20 18.94 13.92
CA ALA A 170 -31.98 17.75 14.29
C ALA A 170 -33.03 18.04 15.38
N ASN A 171 -32.78 18.99 16.27
CA ASN A 171 -33.65 19.30 17.41
C ASN A 171 -34.42 20.63 17.27
N GLY A 172 -34.42 21.24 16.07
CA GLY A 172 -35.26 22.41 15.77
C GLY A 172 -34.87 23.69 16.51
N SER A 173 -33.62 23.82 16.93
CA SER A 173 -33.09 25.00 17.65
C SER A 173 -32.42 26.03 16.73
N GLY A 174 -32.53 25.89 15.40
CA GLY A 174 -32.12 26.91 14.45
C GLY A 174 -33.09 28.11 14.48
N SER A 175 -32.59 29.25 14.96
CA SER A 175 -33.27 30.56 14.96
C SER A 175 -33.62 31.06 13.57
#